data_AF-A0A1J1LG46-F1
#
_entry.id   AF-A0A1J1LG46-F1
#
_cell.length_a   1.000
_cell.length_b   1.000
_cell.length_c   1.000
_cell.angle_alpha   90.00
_cell.angle_beta   90.00
_cell.angle_gamma   90.00
#
_symmetry.space_group_name_H-M   'P 1'
#
loop_
_entity.id
_entity.type
_entity.pdbx_description
1 polymer ?
#
loop_
_entity_poly.entity_id
_entity_poly.type
_entity_poly.pdbx_seq_one_letter_code
_entity_poly.pdbx_strand_id
1 'polypeptide(L)'
;MARLALLSVSDKRGLIEFAKSLVEELGFDLISSGGTAMALKEAGLPVTKVSDYTGFPEILGGRVKTLHPRIHGGILARRDVPQDVTELETHEIRPIDLVVVNLYPFEQTIAKPDVTLAEAIENIDIGGPTLLRASAKNYAHLTVLCNPEQYGSYLEEFQTKNGEISFEFRQHCALKAFQHTGAYDRAIAAYLEQQELSEDSPLPQNFVLAGTQIQSLRYGENPHQAAAWYQTGTQPTGWTSGQILQGKPLSYNNLVDLEAARRIICEFPDQPAAAILKHTNPCGVAIADTLVTAYEKAFNADSISAFGGIVALNQNIDSQTAKALSKTFLECIFAPGCDEEAAQILKKKSNLRVLILPDSTQRPKEIIKQIAGGFLVQSADDVVEQSTDWKVVTEKQPTPEELAELMFAWKVVKHVKSNAIVVTKNQTTLGVGAGQMNRVGSVEIALKQAGENAQGAVLGSDAFFPFDDSVRTAAAAGITAIVQPGGSLRDQDSINAANELGLVMVFTGIRHFVH
;
A
#
# COMPACT_ATOMS: atom_id res chain seq x y z
N MET A 1 15.26 48.49 2.26
CA MET A 1 16.24 47.49 1.81
C MET A 1 15.48 46.43 1.03
N ALA A 2 16.03 45.90 -0.06
CA ALA A 2 15.36 44.82 -0.81
C ALA A 2 15.19 43.57 0.07
N ARG A 3 14.09 42.84 -0.14
CA ARG A 3 13.83 41.57 0.55
C ARG A 3 14.88 40.54 0.16
N LEU A 4 15.21 39.62 1.06
CA LEU A 4 16.30 38.66 0.85
C LEU A 4 15.76 37.23 0.78
N ALA A 5 16.08 36.51 -0.31
CA ALA A 5 15.72 35.11 -0.49
C ALA A 5 16.96 34.22 -0.54
N LEU A 6 16.94 33.12 0.23
CA LEU A 6 17.95 32.07 0.18
C LEU A 6 17.42 30.86 -0.59
N LEU A 7 18.04 30.55 -1.74
CA LEU A 7 17.64 29.44 -2.61
C LEU A 7 18.73 28.35 -2.58
N SER A 8 18.39 27.14 -2.15
CA SER A 8 19.31 25.99 -2.13
C SER A 8 18.52 24.71 -2.41
N VAL A 9 18.40 24.35 -3.69
CA VAL A 9 17.55 23.25 -4.15
C VAL A 9 18.33 22.19 -4.94
N SER A 10 18.02 20.93 -4.65
CA SER A 10 18.44 19.77 -5.43
C SER A 10 17.61 19.64 -6.71
N ASP A 11 16.28 19.55 -6.56
CA ASP A 11 15.29 19.57 -7.63
C ASP A 11 15.06 21.01 -8.12
N LYS A 12 15.33 21.25 -9.40
CA LYS A 12 15.33 22.59 -10.02
C LYS A 12 14.08 22.84 -10.88
N ARG A 13 13.07 21.97 -10.83
CA ARG A 13 11.80 22.19 -11.56
C ARG A 13 11.19 23.54 -11.19
N GLY A 14 10.90 24.37 -12.19
CA GLY A 14 10.30 25.69 -12.02
C GLY A 14 11.16 26.73 -11.29
N LEU A 15 12.43 26.41 -10.96
CA LEU A 15 13.30 27.29 -10.18
C LEU A 15 13.59 28.61 -10.90
N ILE A 16 13.86 28.54 -12.20
CA ILE A 16 14.33 29.70 -12.98
C ILE A 16 13.19 30.69 -13.16
N GLU A 17 12.01 30.21 -13.52
CA GLU A 17 10.78 30.99 -13.67
C GLU A 17 10.41 31.64 -12.34
N PHE A 18 10.45 30.86 -11.24
CA PHE A 18 10.18 31.39 -9.91
C PHE A 18 11.18 32.47 -9.50
N ALA A 19 12.48 32.23 -9.68
CA ALA A 19 13.52 33.19 -9.33
C ALA A 19 13.48 34.47 -10.18
N LYS A 20 13.07 34.38 -11.45
CA LYS A 20 12.79 35.55 -12.30
C LYS A 20 11.69 36.41 -11.68
N SER A 21 10.54 35.82 -11.35
CA SER A 21 9.47 36.58 -10.69
C SER A 21 9.90 37.19 -9.35
N LEU A 22 10.68 36.46 -8.53
CA LEU A 22 11.22 37.00 -7.28
C LEU A 22 12.06 38.27 -7.50
N VAL A 23 12.94 38.28 -8.50
CA VAL A 23 13.84 39.40 -8.78
C VAL A 23 13.10 40.54 -9.49
N GLU A 24 12.46 40.23 -10.62
CA GLU A 24 11.93 41.22 -11.56
C GLU A 24 10.61 41.83 -11.08
N GLU A 25 9.72 41.01 -10.50
CA GLU A 25 8.38 41.46 -10.08
C GLU A 25 8.36 41.85 -8.59
N LEU A 26 9.07 41.09 -7.75
CA LEU A 26 8.97 41.22 -6.29
C LEU A 26 10.17 41.94 -5.63
N GLY A 27 11.23 42.22 -6.40
CA GLY A 27 12.39 42.99 -5.95
C GLY A 27 13.23 42.30 -4.88
N PHE A 28 13.37 40.97 -4.93
CA PHE A 28 14.24 40.22 -4.03
C PHE A 28 15.70 40.23 -4.47
N ASP A 29 16.60 40.37 -3.49
CA ASP A 29 17.98 39.95 -3.61
C ASP A 29 18.07 38.43 -3.38
N LEU A 30 18.84 37.74 -4.21
CA LEU A 30 19.04 36.29 -4.10
C LEU A 30 20.40 35.95 -3.48
N ILE A 31 20.39 35.04 -2.51
CA ILE A 31 21.56 34.30 -2.05
C ILE A 31 21.37 32.82 -2.41
N SER A 32 22.40 32.17 -2.92
CA SER A 32 22.30 30.76 -3.30
C SER A 32 23.60 29.97 -3.12
N SER A 33 23.50 28.65 -2.94
CA SER A 33 24.64 27.75 -2.72
C SER A 33 24.98 26.92 -3.96
N GLY A 34 26.25 26.53 -4.11
CA GLY A 34 26.75 25.56 -5.10
C GLY A 34 26.07 25.60 -6.48
N GLY A 35 25.47 24.47 -6.87
CA GLY A 35 24.84 24.28 -8.18
C GLY A 35 23.55 25.09 -8.41
N THR A 36 22.85 25.51 -7.36
CA THR A 36 21.67 26.39 -7.50
C THR A 36 22.11 27.79 -7.95
N ALA A 37 23.18 28.33 -7.35
CA ALA A 37 23.72 29.63 -7.73
C ALA A 37 24.23 29.62 -9.19
N MET A 38 24.82 28.52 -9.63
CA MET A 38 25.29 28.35 -11.01
C MET A 38 24.12 28.39 -12.01
N ALA A 39 23.06 27.62 -11.76
CA ALA A 39 21.87 27.60 -12.62
C ALA A 39 21.19 28.98 -12.72
N LEU A 40 21.09 29.71 -11.60
CA LEU A 40 20.54 31.07 -11.59
C LEU A 40 21.41 32.04 -12.39
N LYS A 41 22.75 31.95 -12.24
CA LYS A 41 23.69 32.80 -12.99
C LYS A 41 23.68 32.52 -14.49
N GLU A 42 23.60 31.25 -14.89
CA GLU A 42 23.48 30.83 -16.30
C GLU A 42 22.18 31.34 -16.93
N ALA A 43 21.11 31.46 -16.15
CA ALA A 43 19.85 32.07 -16.57
C ALA A 43 19.88 33.62 -16.59
N GLY A 44 21.03 34.24 -16.29
CA GLY A 44 21.21 35.70 -16.30
C GLY A 44 20.68 36.43 -15.06
N LEU A 45 20.33 35.71 -13.99
CA LEU A 45 19.78 36.32 -12.77
C LEU A 45 20.89 36.82 -11.83
N PRO A 46 20.70 37.99 -11.17
CA PRO A 46 21.60 38.44 -10.13
C PRO A 46 21.48 37.52 -8.91
N VAL A 47 22.61 36.94 -8.50
CA VAL A 47 22.67 36.05 -7.33
C VAL A 47 24.01 36.20 -6.61
N THR A 48 23.96 36.34 -5.30
CA THR A 48 25.14 36.31 -4.42
C THR A 48 25.40 34.88 -3.99
N LYS A 49 26.63 34.38 -4.13
CA LYS A 49 26.95 33.05 -3.60
C LYS A 49 26.96 33.08 -2.08
N VAL A 50 26.54 31.99 -1.45
CA VAL A 50 26.60 31.86 0.02
C VAL A 50 28.01 32.12 0.54
N SER A 51 29.06 31.62 -0.11
CA SER A 51 30.45 31.86 0.32
C SER A 51 30.85 33.33 0.31
N ASP A 52 30.36 34.10 -0.69
CA ASP A 52 30.61 35.53 -0.79
C ASP A 52 29.84 36.29 0.30
N TYR A 53 28.60 35.86 0.59
CA TYR A 53 27.78 36.45 1.65
C TYR A 53 28.34 36.17 3.05
N THR A 54 28.78 34.95 3.33
CA THR A 54 29.31 34.54 4.64
C THR A 54 30.77 34.94 4.84
N GLY A 55 31.53 35.11 3.76
CA GLY A 55 32.98 35.26 3.80
C GLY A 55 33.72 33.94 4.08
N PHE A 56 33.05 32.79 4.00
CA PHE A 56 33.62 31.47 4.28
C PHE A 56 33.43 30.51 3.08
N PRO A 57 34.48 29.83 2.61
CA PRO A 57 34.39 28.94 1.45
C PRO A 57 33.59 27.67 1.74
N GLU A 58 33.08 27.02 0.69
CA GLU A 58 32.53 25.67 0.80
C GLU A 58 33.67 24.66 1.03
N ILE A 59 33.59 23.86 2.11
CA ILE A 59 34.64 22.88 2.49
C ILE A 59 34.08 21.45 2.59
N LEU A 60 34.98 20.47 2.71
CA LEU A 60 34.64 19.04 2.91
C LEU A 60 33.68 18.50 1.83
N GLY A 61 33.96 18.80 0.56
CA GLY A 61 33.12 18.33 -0.56
C GLY A 61 31.73 18.97 -0.61
N GLY A 62 31.54 20.13 0.02
CA GLY A 62 30.25 20.84 0.06
C GLY A 62 29.35 20.48 1.25
N ARG A 63 29.82 19.60 2.15
CA ARG A 63 29.12 19.22 3.39
C ARG A 63 28.91 20.41 4.34
N VAL A 64 29.83 21.37 4.33
CA VAL A 64 29.75 22.58 5.17
C VAL A 64 29.78 23.80 4.27
N LYS A 65 28.58 24.31 3.95
CA LYS A 65 28.37 25.49 3.09
C LYS A 65 27.41 26.52 3.68
N THR A 66 26.28 26.09 4.25
CA THR A 66 25.24 26.97 4.79
C THR A 66 25.17 27.00 6.32
N LEU A 67 25.94 26.13 6.99
CA LEU A 67 26.02 26.03 8.46
C LEU A 67 26.84 27.20 9.04
N HIS A 68 26.30 28.42 8.93
CA HIS A 68 27.00 29.64 9.30
C HIS A 68 26.08 30.62 10.08
N PRO A 69 26.56 31.31 11.12
CA PRO A 69 25.77 32.27 11.89
C PRO A 69 25.15 33.39 11.06
N ARG A 70 25.83 33.87 10.00
CA ARG A 70 25.28 34.90 9.11
C ARG A 70 24.04 34.43 8.33
N ILE A 71 23.93 33.12 8.05
CA ILE A 71 22.75 32.54 7.41
C ILE A 71 21.68 32.30 8.48
N HIS A 72 22.03 31.56 9.54
CA HIS A 72 21.04 31.17 10.55
C HIS A 72 20.56 32.33 11.42
N GLY A 73 21.38 33.34 11.66
CA GLY A 73 20.98 34.59 12.33
C GLY A 73 19.96 35.37 11.49
N GLY A 74 20.18 35.47 10.18
CA GLY A 74 19.21 36.07 9.26
C GLY A 74 17.87 35.32 9.19
N ILE A 75 17.90 34.01 9.43
CA ILE A 75 16.69 33.16 9.49
C ILE A 75 16.00 33.20 10.86
N LEU A 76 16.75 33.11 11.96
CA LEU A 76 16.21 32.83 13.30
C LEU A 76 15.95 34.08 14.16
N ALA A 77 16.47 35.24 13.77
CA ALA A 77 16.23 36.47 14.51
C ALA A 77 14.72 36.78 14.61
N ARG A 78 14.26 37.07 15.82
CA ARG A 78 12.88 37.49 16.08
C ARG A 78 12.78 38.99 15.82
N ARG A 79 12.03 39.36 14.80
CA ARG A 79 12.01 40.73 14.28
C ARG A 79 11.20 41.68 15.16
N ASP A 80 10.43 41.12 16.10
CA ASP A 80 9.67 41.81 17.13
C ASP A 80 10.42 41.95 18.46
N VAL A 81 11.65 41.40 18.56
CA VAL A 81 12.51 41.52 19.74
C VAL A 81 13.62 42.55 19.48
N PRO A 82 13.62 43.71 20.16
CA PRO A 82 14.60 44.78 19.88
C PRO A 82 16.06 44.36 20.04
N GLN A 83 16.34 43.42 20.95
CA GLN A 83 17.68 42.88 21.16
C GLN A 83 18.19 42.13 19.91
N ASP A 84 17.39 41.21 19.36
CA ASP A 84 17.73 40.45 18.16
C ASP A 84 17.98 41.40 16.96
N VAL A 85 17.18 42.46 16.82
CA VAL A 85 17.37 43.48 15.77
C VAL A 85 18.71 44.21 15.94
N THR A 86 19.05 44.60 17.17
CA THR A 86 20.35 45.24 17.47
C THR A 86 21.52 44.31 17.16
N GLU A 87 21.39 43.02 17.46
CA GLU A 87 22.41 42.01 17.16
C GLU A 87 22.58 41.82 15.64
N LEU A 88 21.49 41.79 14.88
CA LEU A 88 21.54 41.75 13.41
C LEU A 88 22.31 42.95 12.83
N GLU A 89 22.01 44.17 13.30
CA GLU A 89 22.69 45.40 12.86
C GLU A 89 24.17 45.39 13.23
N THR A 90 24.49 45.04 14.49
CA THR A 90 25.87 44.99 15.01
C THR A 90 26.75 44.02 14.23
N HIS A 91 26.18 42.91 13.79
CA HIS A 91 26.90 41.87 13.04
C HIS A 91 26.71 41.94 11.52
N GLU A 92 26.08 43.02 11.02
CA GLU A 92 25.81 43.23 9.59
C GLU A 92 25.09 42.02 8.94
N ILE A 93 24.14 41.44 9.67
CA ILE A 93 23.36 40.29 9.23
C ILE A 93 22.02 40.79 8.70
N ARG A 94 21.75 40.55 7.42
CA ARG A 94 20.45 40.87 6.83
C ARG A 94 19.41 39.81 7.23
N PRO A 95 18.21 40.21 7.66
CA PRO A 95 17.08 39.29 7.77
C PRO A 95 16.79 38.61 6.44
N ILE A 96 16.41 37.33 6.47
CA ILE A 96 15.98 36.55 5.30
C ILE A 96 14.46 36.42 5.34
N ASP A 97 13.78 36.79 4.25
CA ASP A 97 12.32 36.82 4.13
C ASP A 97 11.74 35.54 3.51
N LEU A 98 12.54 34.87 2.68
CA LEU A 98 12.16 33.66 1.98
C LEU A 98 13.30 32.65 1.98
N VAL A 99 13.01 31.40 2.34
CA VAL A 99 13.94 30.28 2.23
C VAL A 99 13.34 29.21 1.35
N VAL A 100 14.03 28.82 0.28
CA VAL A 100 13.59 27.84 -0.70
C VAL A 100 14.58 26.70 -0.73
N VAL A 101 14.19 25.55 -0.18
CA VAL A 101 15.08 24.41 0.02
C VAL A 101 14.34 23.11 -0.22
N ASN A 102 14.79 22.30 -1.17
CA ASN A 102 14.40 20.88 -1.23
C ASN A 102 15.66 20.02 -1.08
N LEU A 103 15.47 18.86 -0.45
CA LEU A 103 16.55 18.02 0.04
C LEU A 103 17.16 17.17 -1.07
N TYR A 104 18.33 16.58 -0.80
CA TYR A 104 18.84 15.50 -1.65
C TYR A 104 17.84 14.36 -1.73
N PRO A 105 17.68 13.71 -2.89
CA PRO A 105 16.66 12.70 -3.10
C PRO A 105 17.09 11.36 -2.47
N PHE A 106 17.20 11.32 -1.14
CA PHE A 106 17.69 10.15 -0.39
C PHE A 106 16.81 8.92 -0.66
N GLU A 107 15.49 9.06 -0.59
CA GLU A 107 14.54 7.97 -0.92
C GLU A 107 14.72 7.43 -2.35
N GLN A 108 15.00 8.30 -3.32
CA GLN A 108 15.29 7.86 -4.70
C GLN A 108 16.66 7.19 -4.82
N THR A 109 17.62 7.59 -3.97
CA THR A 109 18.97 7.01 -3.93
C THR A 109 18.93 5.59 -3.38
N ILE A 110 18.27 5.39 -2.23
CA ILE A 110 18.14 4.06 -1.60
C ILE A 110 17.20 3.11 -2.37
N ALA A 111 16.37 3.64 -3.28
CA ALA A 111 15.54 2.83 -4.16
C ALA A 111 16.31 2.25 -5.37
N LYS A 112 17.57 2.64 -5.60
CA LYS A 112 18.40 2.07 -6.67
C LYS A 112 18.81 0.64 -6.28
N PRO A 113 18.74 -0.35 -7.20
CA PRO A 113 19.03 -1.75 -6.88
C PRO A 113 20.40 -2.01 -6.25
N ASP A 114 21.43 -1.29 -6.71
CA ASP A 114 22.83 -1.53 -6.35
C ASP A 114 23.43 -0.46 -5.43
N VAL A 115 22.58 0.31 -4.72
CA VAL A 115 23.06 1.37 -3.82
C VAL A 115 23.85 0.77 -2.66
N THR A 116 25.08 1.24 -2.50
CA THR A 116 25.91 0.87 -1.35
C THR A 116 25.58 1.73 -0.13
N LEU A 117 25.85 1.21 1.08
CA LEU A 117 25.73 1.99 2.31
C LEU A 117 26.55 3.29 2.24
N ALA A 118 27.75 3.25 1.68
CA ALA A 118 28.59 4.43 1.52
C ALA A 118 27.94 5.51 0.63
N GLU A 119 27.35 5.11 -0.49
CA GLU A 119 26.62 6.02 -1.39
C GLU A 119 25.37 6.59 -0.73
N ALA A 120 24.62 5.78 0.03
CA ALA A 120 23.47 6.25 0.79
C ALA A 120 23.90 7.31 1.83
N ILE A 121 24.94 7.02 2.63
CA ILE A 121 25.48 7.94 3.64
C ILE A 121 25.94 9.28 3.03
N GLU A 122 26.56 9.28 1.85
CA GLU A 122 26.96 10.54 1.18
C GLU A 122 25.76 11.38 0.73
N ASN A 123 24.60 10.76 0.48
CA ASN A 123 23.38 11.44 0.06
C ASN A 123 22.50 11.92 1.23
N ILE A 124 23.00 11.83 2.47
CA ILE A 124 22.36 12.43 3.65
C ILE A 124 22.68 13.92 3.70
N ASP A 125 21.67 14.76 3.50
CA ASP A 125 21.78 16.20 3.55
C ASP A 125 21.75 16.70 5.01
N ILE A 126 22.74 17.51 5.39
CA ILE A 126 22.82 18.15 6.71
C ILE A 126 22.36 19.61 6.63
N GLY A 127 22.75 20.32 5.57
CA GLY A 127 22.48 21.75 5.42
C GLY A 127 21.02 22.02 5.12
N GLY A 128 20.41 21.24 4.22
CA GLY A 128 19.01 21.36 3.82
C GLY A 128 18.05 21.24 5.00
N PRO A 129 18.07 20.14 5.80
CA PRO A 129 17.18 20.00 6.94
C PRO A 129 17.41 21.07 8.00
N THR A 130 18.65 21.52 8.20
CA THR A 130 18.95 22.60 9.15
C THR A 130 18.33 23.93 8.71
N LEU A 131 18.42 24.28 7.42
CA LEU A 131 17.77 25.46 6.86
C LEU A 131 16.24 25.35 6.99
N LEU A 132 15.65 24.23 6.58
CA LEU A 132 14.21 24.02 6.65
C LEU A 132 13.69 24.14 8.09
N ARG A 133 14.32 23.48 9.06
CA ARG A 133 13.91 23.52 10.47
C ARG A 133 14.06 24.91 11.06
N ALA A 134 15.16 25.61 10.77
CA ALA A 134 15.38 26.97 11.26
C ALA A 134 14.32 27.93 10.72
N SER A 135 14.03 27.86 9.42
CA SER A 135 13.03 28.69 8.76
C SER A 135 11.62 28.37 9.22
N ALA A 136 11.27 27.08 9.31
CA ALA A 136 9.97 26.64 9.81
C ALA A 136 9.75 27.01 11.27
N LYS A 137 10.78 26.99 12.12
CA LYS A 137 10.70 27.48 13.51
C LYS A 137 10.33 28.96 13.57
N ASN A 138 10.86 29.78 12.66
CA ASN A 138 10.69 31.24 12.66
C ASN A 138 9.62 31.74 11.68
N TYR A 139 8.60 30.92 11.41
CA TYR A 139 7.53 31.22 10.44
C TYR A 139 6.73 32.49 10.79
N ALA A 140 6.84 33.01 12.01
CA ALA A 140 6.27 34.31 12.36
C ALA A 140 6.80 35.45 11.47
N HIS A 141 8.05 35.34 10.97
CA HIS A 141 8.75 36.43 10.30
C HIS A 141 9.21 36.14 8.86
N LEU A 142 9.22 34.88 8.42
CA LEU A 142 9.68 34.52 7.06
C LEU A 142 8.95 33.29 6.52
N THR A 143 8.95 33.12 5.21
CA THR A 143 8.32 31.97 4.53
C THR A 143 9.35 30.91 4.16
N VAL A 144 9.01 29.63 4.34
CA VAL A 144 9.82 28.48 3.91
C VAL A 144 9.10 27.68 2.84
N LEU A 145 9.75 27.40 1.71
CA LEU A 145 9.19 26.56 0.65
C LEU A 145 10.08 25.33 0.47
N CYS A 146 9.50 24.13 0.62
CA CYS A 146 10.24 22.87 0.54
C CYS A 146 9.92 22.01 -0.69
N ASN A 147 8.95 22.42 -1.51
CA ASN A 147 8.55 21.72 -2.72
C ASN A 147 8.27 22.74 -3.85
N PRO A 148 8.74 22.50 -5.10
CA PRO A 148 8.41 23.33 -6.27
C PRO A 148 6.93 23.60 -6.49
N GLU A 149 6.03 22.70 -6.07
CA GLU A 149 4.57 22.89 -6.16
C GLU A 149 4.07 24.10 -5.36
N GLN A 150 4.85 24.59 -4.40
CA GLN A 150 4.50 25.77 -3.59
C GLN A 150 4.87 27.10 -4.26
N TYR A 151 5.62 27.09 -5.37
CA TYR A 151 6.09 28.32 -6.02
C TYR A 151 4.93 29.18 -6.51
N GLY A 152 3.97 28.58 -7.20
CA GLY A 152 2.80 29.29 -7.72
C GLY A 152 1.95 29.93 -6.62
N SER A 153 1.62 29.17 -5.57
CA SER A 153 0.80 29.69 -4.47
C SER A 153 1.50 30.77 -3.66
N TYR A 154 2.83 30.72 -3.54
CA TYR A 154 3.60 31.80 -2.93
C TYR A 154 3.53 33.10 -3.74
N LEU A 155 3.70 33.02 -5.06
CA LEU A 155 3.62 34.19 -5.94
C LEU A 155 2.21 34.81 -5.91
N GLU A 156 1.17 33.96 -5.97
CA GLU A 156 -0.23 34.40 -5.89
C GLU A 156 -0.55 35.07 -4.55
N GLU A 157 -0.14 34.48 -3.43
CA GLU A 157 -0.32 35.05 -2.09
C GLU A 157 0.40 36.40 -1.99
N PHE A 158 1.64 36.49 -2.49
CA PHE A 158 2.40 37.74 -2.48
C PHE A 158 1.71 38.84 -3.28
N GLN A 159 1.24 38.53 -4.49
CA GLN A 159 0.55 39.50 -5.36
C GLN A 159 -0.78 39.94 -4.73
N THR A 160 -1.61 38.99 -4.28
CA THR A 160 -2.95 39.26 -3.74
C THR A 160 -2.91 40.06 -2.44
N LYS A 161 -1.83 39.92 -1.65
CA LYS A 161 -1.65 40.61 -0.38
C LYS A 161 -0.70 41.82 -0.47
N ASN A 162 -0.45 42.35 -1.67
CA ASN A 162 0.42 43.50 -1.89
C ASN A 162 1.81 43.36 -1.24
N GLY A 163 2.37 42.15 -1.29
CA GLY A 163 3.68 41.81 -0.74
C GLY A 163 3.70 41.42 0.73
N GLU A 164 2.55 41.33 1.42
CA GLU A 164 2.46 40.86 2.80
C GLU A 164 1.91 39.43 2.87
N ILE A 165 2.79 38.43 2.88
CA ILE A 165 2.37 37.03 3.07
C ILE A 165 1.59 36.91 4.39
N SER A 166 0.47 36.20 4.39
CA SER A 166 -0.32 35.99 5.62
C SER A 166 0.41 35.10 6.64
N PHE A 167 0.05 35.25 7.91
CA PHE A 167 0.56 34.38 8.98
C PHE A 167 0.16 32.92 8.74
N GLU A 168 -1.08 32.69 8.32
CA GLU A 168 -1.67 31.40 8.03
C GLU A 168 -0.90 30.69 6.89
N PHE A 169 -0.54 31.41 5.82
CA PHE A 169 0.26 30.84 4.75
C PHE A 169 1.66 30.43 5.23
N ARG A 170 2.33 31.28 6.03
CA ARG A 170 3.64 30.94 6.61
C ARG A 170 3.55 29.74 7.54
N GLN A 171 2.52 29.66 8.38
CA GLN A 171 2.28 28.54 9.28
C GLN A 171 2.04 27.25 8.50
N HIS A 172 1.24 27.30 7.42
CA HIS A 172 1.02 26.16 6.55
C HIS A 172 2.32 25.66 5.91
N CYS A 173 3.12 26.59 5.39
CA CYS A 173 4.43 26.31 4.81
C CYS A 173 5.41 25.69 5.83
N ALA A 174 5.41 26.19 7.07
CA ALA A 174 6.21 25.64 8.15
C ALA A 174 5.81 24.21 8.53
N LEU A 175 4.50 23.91 8.57
CA LEU A 175 4.00 22.55 8.76
C LEU A 175 4.54 21.62 7.66
N LYS A 176 4.47 22.04 6.39
CA LYS A 176 5.00 21.26 5.26
C LYS A 176 6.50 21.03 5.38
N ALA A 177 7.28 22.03 5.78
CA ALA A 177 8.72 21.88 5.99
C ALA A 177 9.05 20.88 7.09
N PHE A 178 8.37 20.93 8.25
CA PHE A 178 8.58 19.94 9.32
C PHE A 178 8.12 18.53 8.93
N GLN A 179 7.02 18.40 8.20
CA GLN A 179 6.58 17.13 7.62
C GLN A 179 7.63 16.56 6.67
N HIS A 180 8.21 17.40 5.81
CA HIS A 180 9.24 16.99 4.86
C HIS A 180 10.51 16.51 5.56
N THR A 181 11.03 17.24 6.56
CA THR A 181 12.20 16.79 7.33
C THR A 181 11.90 15.54 8.16
N GLY A 182 10.70 15.42 8.73
CA GLY A 182 10.31 14.23 9.49
C GLY A 182 10.08 12.99 8.62
N ALA A 183 9.78 13.15 7.33
CA ALA A 183 9.79 12.05 6.36
C ALA A 183 11.23 11.68 5.97
N TYR A 184 12.07 12.69 5.74
CA TYR A 184 13.47 12.50 5.37
C TYR A 184 14.28 11.73 6.43
N ASP A 185 14.22 12.15 7.69
CA ASP A 185 14.93 11.49 8.79
C ASP A 185 14.42 10.06 9.01
N ARG A 186 13.13 9.83 8.79
CA ARG A 186 12.51 8.50 8.87
C ARG A 186 13.03 7.56 7.78
N ALA A 187 13.17 8.05 6.55
CA ALA A 187 13.73 7.27 5.45
C ALA A 187 15.18 6.87 5.75
N ILE A 188 15.98 7.78 6.32
CA ILE A 188 17.36 7.48 6.77
C ILE A 188 17.36 6.41 7.86
N ALA A 189 16.57 6.60 8.92
CA ALA A 189 16.49 5.65 10.02
C ALA A 189 16.06 4.25 9.54
N ALA A 190 15.00 4.17 8.73
CA ALA A 190 14.50 2.90 8.19
C ALA A 190 15.54 2.19 7.31
N TYR A 191 16.29 2.93 6.49
CA TYR A 191 17.36 2.35 5.67
C TYR A 191 18.50 1.77 6.52
N LEU A 192 18.90 2.49 7.58
CA LEU A 192 19.96 2.03 8.49
C LEU A 192 19.50 0.85 9.35
N GLU A 193 18.26 0.86 9.84
CA GLU A 193 17.69 -0.27 10.59
C GLU A 193 17.60 -1.54 9.73
N GLN A 194 17.32 -1.42 8.43
CA GLN A 194 17.35 -2.57 7.51
C GLN A 194 18.74 -3.22 7.40
N GLN A 195 19.84 -2.48 7.61
CA GLN A 195 21.18 -3.05 7.59
C GLN A 195 21.48 -3.92 8.83
N GLU A 196 20.69 -3.77 9.89
CA GLU A 196 20.83 -4.51 11.15
C GLU A 196 19.92 -5.76 11.20
N LEU A 197 19.03 -5.94 10.21
CA LEU A 197 18.16 -7.11 10.14
C LEU A 197 18.95 -8.37 9.81
N SER A 198 18.52 -9.50 10.36
CA SER A 198 19.10 -10.82 10.13
C SER A 198 18.01 -11.90 10.10
N GLU A 199 18.36 -13.13 9.73
CA GLU A 199 17.41 -14.26 9.76
C GLU A 199 16.83 -14.48 11.17
N ASP A 200 17.62 -14.24 12.22
CA ASP A 200 17.19 -14.39 13.62
C ASP A 200 16.35 -13.21 14.14
N SER A 201 16.41 -12.05 13.47
CA SER A 201 15.64 -10.85 13.80
C SER A 201 15.10 -10.19 12.53
N PRO A 202 14.09 -10.80 11.88
CA PRO A 202 13.61 -10.36 10.57
C PRO A 202 12.76 -9.07 10.62
N LEU A 203 12.36 -8.64 11.82
CA LEU A 203 11.59 -7.41 12.06
C LEU A 203 12.43 -6.39 12.83
N PRO A 204 12.29 -5.09 12.54
CA PRO A 204 13.06 -4.05 13.22
C PRO A 204 12.57 -3.85 14.66
N GLN A 205 13.47 -3.39 15.53
CA GLN A 205 13.13 -3.07 16.92
C GLN A 205 12.18 -1.87 17.01
N ASN A 206 12.35 -0.87 16.13
CA ASN A 206 11.39 0.22 15.97
C ASN A 206 10.64 0.03 14.66
N PHE A 207 9.31 -0.04 14.73
CA PHE A 207 8.47 -0.17 13.55
C PHE A 207 7.76 1.15 13.25
N VAL A 208 7.97 1.68 12.05
CA VAL A 208 7.37 2.96 11.64
C VAL A 208 6.47 2.78 10.43
N LEU A 209 5.15 2.89 10.63
CA LEU A 209 4.18 2.98 9.54
C LEU A 209 3.92 4.46 9.23
N ALA A 210 4.18 4.87 7.98
CA ALA A 210 3.90 6.21 7.48
C ALA A 210 3.23 6.14 6.11
N GLY A 211 2.34 7.09 5.82
CA GLY A 211 1.71 7.20 4.52
C GLY A 211 1.20 8.60 4.22
N THR A 212 1.04 8.88 2.93
CA THR A 212 0.47 10.12 2.42
C THR A 212 -0.98 9.87 2.02
N GLN A 213 -1.90 10.70 2.51
CA GLN A 213 -3.30 10.58 2.14
C GLN A 213 -3.48 10.86 0.64
N ILE A 214 -4.07 9.90 -0.09
CA ILE A 214 -4.37 10.04 -1.52
C ILE A 214 -5.85 10.29 -1.79
N GLN A 215 -6.73 9.86 -0.87
CA GLN A 215 -8.17 10.04 -1.03
C GLN A 215 -8.89 10.07 0.33
N SER A 216 -9.75 11.07 0.56
CA SER A 216 -10.75 10.99 1.65
C SER A 216 -11.85 10.02 1.26
N LEU A 217 -12.26 9.14 2.18
CA LEU A 217 -13.37 8.21 1.96
C LEU A 217 -14.65 8.80 2.58
N ARG A 218 -15.80 8.42 2.01
CA ARG A 218 -17.10 8.91 2.49
C ARG A 218 -17.34 8.60 3.97
N TYR A 219 -16.90 7.42 4.40
CA TYR A 219 -16.91 6.90 5.77
C TYR A 219 -16.04 5.62 5.81
N GLY A 220 -15.79 5.10 7.02
CA GLY A 220 -15.07 3.84 7.27
C GLY A 220 -15.93 2.61 7.02
N GLU A 221 -15.84 1.59 7.88
CA GLU A 221 -16.72 0.41 7.74
C GLU A 221 -18.20 0.79 7.89
N ASN A 222 -18.49 1.78 8.72
CA ASN A 222 -19.83 2.26 9.04
C ASN A 222 -19.97 3.78 8.82
N PRO A 223 -21.17 4.30 8.49
CA PRO A 223 -21.38 5.72 8.14
C PRO A 223 -20.94 6.76 9.16
N HIS A 224 -20.86 6.42 10.45
CA HIS A 224 -20.48 7.33 11.53
C HIS A 224 -18.95 7.41 11.74
N GLN A 225 -18.17 6.59 11.04
CA GLN A 225 -16.72 6.53 11.15
C GLN A 225 -16.09 7.34 10.00
N ALA A 226 -15.20 8.29 10.29
CA ALA A 226 -14.43 8.96 9.25
C ALA A 226 -13.32 8.04 8.71
N ALA A 227 -12.98 8.14 7.42
CA ALA A 227 -11.92 7.34 6.83
C ALA A 227 -11.20 8.05 5.68
N ALA A 228 -9.98 7.61 5.41
CA ALA A 228 -9.16 8.06 4.30
C ALA A 228 -8.25 6.92 3.85
N TRP A 229 -7.84 6.95 2.59
CA TRP A 229 -6.90 6.01 1.99
C TRP A 229 -5.53 6.68 1.88
N TYR A 230 -4.51 6.01 2.42
CA TYR A 230 -3.13 6.45 2.46
C TYR A 230 -2.25 5.53 1.58
N GLN A 231 -1.30 6.12 0.87
CA GLN A 231 -0.23 5.43 0.15
C GLN A 231 1.02 5.38 1.03
N THR A 232 1.69 4.24 1.07
CA THR A 232 3.02 4.07 1.68
C THR A 232 4.11 4.29 0.61
N GLY A 233 5.25 4.86 1.02
CA GLY A 233 6.34 5.16 0.08
C GLY A 233 6.02 6.27 -0.93
N THR A 234 7.00 6.57 -1.80
CA THR A 234 6.92 7.67 -2.78
C THR A 234 6.39 7.24 -4.15
N GLN A 235 6.48 5.95 -4.47
CA GLN A 235 5.98 5.40 -5.74
C GLN A 235 4.64 4.71 -5.51
N PRO A 236 3.62 4.95 -6.36
CA PRO A 236 2.38 4.21 -6.31
C PRO A 236 2.62 2.71 -6.57
N THR A 237 2.02 1.87 -5.74
CA THR A 237 2.10 0.40 -5.80
C THR A 237 0.75 -0.23 -5.46
N GLY A 238 0.51 -1.46 -5.93
CA GLY A 238 -0.75 -2.17 -5.71
C GLY A 238 -1.97 -1.31 -6.09
N TRP A 239 -2.97 -1.23 -5.22
CA TRP A 239 -4.20 -0.46 -5.50
C TRP A 239 -3.97 1.02 -5.82
N THR A 240 -2.90 1.63 -5.28
CA THR A 240 -2.60 3.05 -5.52
C THR A 240 -2.07 3.33 -6.93
N SER A 241 -1.53 2.31 -7.60
CA SER A 241 -1.18 2.35 -9.03
C SER A 241 -2.32 1.91 -9.96
N GLY A 242 -3.43 1.40 -9.41
CA GLY A 242 -4.57 0.93 -10.17
C GLY A 242 -5.37 2.08 -10.81
N GLN A 243 -5.97 1.79 -11.96
CA GLN A 243 -6.83 2.74 -12.68
C GLN A 243 -8.31 2.40 -12.44
N ILE A 244 -9.12 3.39 -12.07
CA ILE A 244 -10.59 3.27 -12.05
C ILE A 244 -11.12 3.69 -13.42
N LEU A 245 -11.63 2.75 -14.22
CA LEU A 245 -12.18 3.04 -15.56
C LEU A 245 -13.56 3.71 -15.51
N GLN A 246 -14.37 3.34 -14.52
CA GLN A 246 -15.72 3.86 -14.35
C GLN A 246 -16.23 3.63 -12.92
N GLY A 247 -17.39 4.21 -12.63
CA GLY A 247 -18.16 3.95 -11.41
C GLY A 247 -18.13 5.10 -10.40
N LYS A 248 -18.78 4.88 -9.27
CA LYS A 248 -18.73 5.81 -8.13
C LYS A 248 -17.37 5.74 -7.43
N PRO A 249 -17.00 6.74 -6.61
CA PRO A 249 -15.87 6.62 -5.70
C PRO A 249 -15.91 5.34 -4.86
N LEU A 250 -14.75 4.75 -4.62
CA LEU A 250 -14.58 3.57 -3.78
C LEU A 250 -14.94 3.90 -2.32
N SER A 251 -15.62 2.97 -1.66
CA SER A 251 -15.82 3.00 -0.20
C SER A 251 -14.69 2.25 0.53
N TYR A 252 -14.62 2.42 1.86
CA TYR A 252 -13.71 1.64 2.70
C TYR A 252 -13.90 0.14 2.51
N ASN A 253 -15.14 -0.35 2.60
CA ASN A 253 -15.45 -1.77 2.43
C ASN A 253 -15.11 -2.27 1.02
N ASN A 254 -15.24 -1.43 -0.02
CA ASN A 254 -14.79 -1.82 -1.36
C ASN A 254 -13.29 -2.10 -1.39
N LEU A 255 -12.46 -1.26 -0.77
CA LEU A 255 -11.01 -1.47 -0.72
C LEU A 255 -10.65 -2.74 0.07
N VAL A 256 -11.32 -2.98 1.19
CA VAL A 256 -11.12 -4.18 2.02
C VAL A 256 -11.48 -5.46 1.27
N ASP A 257 -12.64 -5.49 0.61
CA ASP A 257 -13.10 -6.65 -0.18
C ASP A 257 -12.28 -6.83 -1.46
N LEU A 258 -11.85 -5.74 -2.12
CA LEU A 258 -10.95 -5.80 -3.28
C LEU A 258 -9.62 -6.44 -2.91
N GLU A 259 -9.02 -6.05 -1.78
CA GLU A 259 -7.75 -6.64 -1.34
C GLU A 259 -7.90 -8.14 -1.01
N ALA A 260 -8.98 -8.55 -0.34
CA ALA A 260 -9.28 -9.95 -0.14
C ALA A 260 -9.44 -10.70 -1.48
N ALA A 261 -10.11 -10.08 -2.45
CA ALA A 261 -10.35 -10.68 -3.77
C ALA A 261 -9.06 -10.84 -4.57
N ARG A 262 -8.16 -9.85 -4.50
CA ARG A 262 -6.83 -9.89 -5.12
C ARG A 262 -5.98 -11.02 -4.54
N ARG A 263 -5.99 -11.21 -3.22
CA ARG A 263 -5.23 -12.30 -2.58
C ARG A 263 -5.67 -13.68 -3.08
N ILE A 264 -6.97 -13.92 -3.20
CA ILE A 264 -7.52 -15.21 -3.70
C ILE A 264 -7.15 -15.40 -5.17
N ILE A 265 -7.40 -14.41 -6.03
CA ILE A 265 -7.23 -14.59 -7.47
C ILE A 265 -5.76 -14.80 -7.86
N CYS A 266 -4.82 -14.26 -7.07
CA CYS A 266 -3.38 -14.45 -7.26
C CYS A 266 -2.88 -15.89 -6.95
N GLU A 267 -3.71 -16.77 -6.36
CA GLU A 267 -3.37 -18.19 -6.18
C GLU A 267 -3.46 -18.98 -7.50
N PHE A 268 -4.07 -18.39 -8.53
CA PHE A 268 -4.39 -19.02 -9.82
C PHE A 268 -3.80 -18.23 -10.99
N PRO A 269 -2.47 -18.15 -11.14
CA PRO A 269 -1.85 -17.35 -12.20
C PRO A 269 -1.99 -17.98 -13.60
N ASP A 270 -2.10 -19.31 -13.70
CA ASP A 270 -1.86 -20.02 -14.96
C ASP A 270 -3.11 -20.29 -15.81
N GLN A 271 -4.30 -20.28 -15.22
CA GLN A 271 -5.56 -20.66 -15.89
C GLN A 271 -6.65 -19.61 -15.64
N PRO A 272 -7.57 -19.35 -16.59
CA PRO A 272 -8.66 -18.39 -16.39
C PRO A 272 -9.44 -18.67 -15.10
N ALA A 273 -9.45 -17.68 -14.21
CA ALA A 273 -10.02 -17.82 -12.88
C ALA A 273 -10.91 -16.62 -12.54
N ALA A 274 -11.91 -16.87 -11.72
CA ALA A 274 -12.78 -15.85 -11.15
C ALA A 274 -13.02 -16.12 -9.67
N ALA A 275 -12.96 -15.06 -8.87
CA ALA A 275 -13.32 -15.08 -7.46
C ALA A 275 -14.39 -14.00 -7.20
N ILE A 276 -15.46 -14.37 -6.49
CA ILE A 276 -16.53 -13.48 -6.10
C ILE A 276 -16.57 -13.42 -4.59
N LEU A 277 -16.43 -12.23 -4.02
CA LEU A 277 -16.35 -12.00 -2.59
C LEU A 277 -17.47 -11.10 -2.08
N LYS A 278 -17.76 -11.26 -0.79
CA LYS A 278 -18.59 -10.38 -0.01
C LYS A 278 -18.14 -10.39 1.43
N HIS A 279 -17.86 -9.22 2.01
CA HIS A 279 -17.40 -9.10 3.40
C HIS A 279 -16.16 -9.97 3.67
N THR A 280 -15.15 -9.86 2.81
CA THR A 280 -13.86 -10.55 2.83
C THR A 280 -13.87 -12.07 2.67
N ASN A 281 -15.04 -12.70 2.50
CA ASN A 281 -15.16 -14.14 2.28
C ASN A 281 -15.58 -14.44 0.84
N PRO A 282 -15.07 -15.53 0.23
CA PRO A 282 -15.50 -15.95 -1.10
C PRO A 282 -16.92 -16.52 -1.06
N CYS A 283 -17.80 -15.95 -1.87
CA CYS A 283 -19.09 -16.54 -2.23
C CYS A 283 -18.88 -17.68 -3.23
N GLY A 284 -17.90 -17.50 -4.13
CA GLY A 284 -17.56 -18.49 -5.13
C GLY A 284 -16.20 -18.24 -5.77
N VAL A 285 -15.47 -19.32 -6.03
CA VAL A 285 -14.20 -19.31 -6.77
C VAL A 285 -14.24 -20.44 -7.79
N ALA A 286 -13.76 -20.18 -9.00
CA ALA A 286 -13.66 -21.21 -10.02
C ALA A 286 -12.52 -20.96 -11.01
N ILE A 287 -12.04 -22.06 -11.59
CA ILE A 287 -11.13 -22.08 -12.74
C ILE A 287 -11.84 -22.77 -13.92
N ALA A 288 -11.56 -22.32 -15.13
CA ALA A 288 -12.08 -22.92 -16.36
C ALA A 288 -11.20 -22.62 -17.57
N ASP A 289 -11.56 -23.19 -18.72
CA ASP A 289 -10.85 -22.97 -19.98
C ASP A 289 -11.02 -21.55 -20.54
N THR A 290 -12.07 -20.83 -20.11
CA THR A 290 -12.33 -19.44 -20.51
C THR A 290 -12.75 -18.60 -19.31
N LEU A 291 -12.47 -17.30 -19.36
CA LEU A 291 -12.77 -16.38 -18.27
C LEU A 291 -14.28 -16.27 -18.00
N VAL A 292 -15.10 -16.25 -19.04
CA VAL A 292 -16.57 -16.23 -18.90
C VAL A 292 -17.08 -17.49 -18.21
N THR A 293 -16.56 -18.68 -18.55
CA THR A 293 -16.95 -19.93 -17.89
C THR A 293 -16.49 -19.96 -16.44
N ALA A 294 -15.29 -19.47 -16.13
CA ALA A 294 -14.81 -19.36 -14.75
C ALA A 294 -15.72 -18.43 -13.94
N TYR A 295 -16.08 -17.26 -14.48
CA TYR A 295 -17.02 -16.34 -13.83
C TYR A 295 -18.40 -16.97 -13.62
N GLU A 296 -18.99 -17.61 -14.63
CA GLU A 296 -20.31 -18.24 -14.51
C GLU A 296 -20.32 -19.38 -13.48
N LYS A 297 -19.26 -20.20 -13.43
CA LYS A 297 -19.09 -21.23 -12.40
C LYS A 297 -18.98 -20.61 -11.00
N ALA A 298 -18.13 -19.61 -10.82
CA ALA A 298 -17.96 -18.92 -9.53
C ALA A 298 -19.26 -18.22 -9.08
N PHE A 299 -20.02 -17.63 -10.02
CA PHE A 299 -21.32 -17.03 -9.74
C PHE A 299 -22.36 -18.06 -9.31
N ASN A 300 -22.39 -19.22 -9.98
CA ASN A 300 -23.36 -20.28 -9.68
C ASN A 300 -23.05 -21.04 -8.39
N ALA A 301 -21.84 -20.95 -7.84
CA ALA A 301 -21.48 -21.51 -6.54
C ALA A 301 -22.38 -20.97 -5.41
N ASP A 302 -22.63 -19.65 -5.40
CA ASP A 302 -23.61 -19.01 -4.52
C ASP A 302 -24.12 -17.70 -5.16
N SER A 303 -25.09 -17.84 -6.06
CA SER A 303 -25.66 -16.70 -6.79
C SER A 303 -26.43 -15.72 -5.90
N ILE A 304 -26.90 -16.17 -4.73
CA ILE A 304 -27.62 -15.34 -3.76
C ILE A 304 -26.61 -14.40 -3.09
N SER A 305 -25.50 -14.94 -2.58
CA SER A 305 -24.47 -14.13 -1.94
C SER A 305 -23.67 -13.29 -2.93
N ALA A 306 -23.50 -13.75 -4.18
CA ALA A 306 -22.82 -13.00 -5.24
C ALA A 306 -23.51 -11.67 -5.60
N PHE A 307 -24.80 -11.50 -5.29
CA PHE A 307 -25.51 -10.24 -5.50
C PHE A 307 -24.90 -9.11 -4.64
N GLY A 308 -24.44 -8.05 -5.32
CA GLY A 308 -23.72 -6.94 -4.70
C GLY A 308 -22.27 -7.28 -4.30
N GLY A 309 -21.74 -8.40 -4.81
CA GLY A 309 -20.37 -8.84 -4.54
C GLY A 309 -19.32 -8.04 -5.31
N ILE A 310 -18.06 -8.35 -4.99
CA ILE A 310 -16.87 -7.91 -5.72
C ILE A 310 -16.32 -9.08 -6.52
N VAL A 311 -16.05 -8.85 -7.81
CA VAL A 311 -15.47 -9.86 -8.69
C VAL A 311 -14.00 -9.55 -8.94
N ALA A 312 -13.13 -10.53 -8.76
CA ALA A 312 -11.75 -10.49 -9.21
C ALA A 312 -11.52 -11.50 -10.34
N LEU A 313 -10.81 -11.06 -11.37
CA LEU A 313 -10.48 -11.83 -12.56
C LEU A 313 -8.95 -11.78 -12.78
N ASN A 314 -8.32 -12.90 -13.09
CA ASN A 314 -6.87 -12.96 -13.31
C ASN A 314 -6.45 -12.62 -14.75
N GLN A 315 -7.40 -12.41 -15.66
CA GLN A 315 -7.17 -12.08 -17.06
C GLN A 315 -7.98 -10.86 -17.48
N ASN A 316 -7.64 -10.29 -18.65
CA ASN A 316 -8.34 -9.15 -19.20
C ASN A 316 -9.83 -9.44 -19.41
N ILE A 317 -10.68 -8.46 -19.12
CA ILE A 317 -12.11 -8.59 -19.33
C ILE A 317 -12.40 -8.54 -20.83
N ASP A 318 -12.83 -9.68 -21.38
CA ASP A 318 -13.32 -9.78 -22.76
C ASP A 318 -14.83 -9.44 -22.88
N SER A 319 -15.32 -9.34 -24.12
CA SER A 319 -16.71 -8.95 -24.40
C SER A 319 -17.75 -9.98 -23.95
N GLN A 320 -17.41 -11.27 -23.87
CA GLN A 320 -18.32 -12.33 -23.42
C GLN A 320 -18.47 -12.27 -21.89
N THR A 321 -17.36 -12.15 -21.20
CA THR A 321 -17.26 -11.98 -19.75
C THR A 321 -17.97 -10.70 -19.33
N ALA A 322 -17.77 -9.59 -20.02
CA ALA A 322 -18.47 -8.32 -19.75
C ALA A 322 -20.00 -8.43 -19.88
N LYS A 323 -20.51 -9.20 -20.85
CA LYS A 323 -21.94 -9.48 -21.01
C LYS A 323 -22.48 -10.29 -19.84
N ALA A 324 -21.73 -11.30 -19.38
CA ALA A 324 -22.12 -12.12 -18.23
C ALA A 324 -22.14 -11.28 -16.93
N LEU A 325 -21.09 -10.50 -16.67
CA LEU A 325 -20.98 -9.58 -15.53
C LEU A 325 -22.14 -8.58 -15.47
N SER A 326 -22.56 -8.05 -16.63
CA SER A 326 -23.63 -7.06 -16.73
C SER A 326 -25.04 -7.58 -16.39
N LYS A 327 -25.23 -8.91 -16.29
CA LYS A 327 -26.52 -9.50 -15.90
C LYS A 327 -26.79 -9.36 -14.41
N THR A 328 -25.73 -9.24 -13.61
CA THR A 328 -25.79 -9.22 -12.14
C THR A 328 -25.56 -7.81 -11.61
N PHE A 329 -26.14 -7.49 -10.45
CA PHE A 329 -25.73 -6.30 -9.70
C PHE A 329 -24.41 -6.62 -8.96
N LEU A 330 -23.34 -5.93 -9.35
CA LEU A 330 -22.01 -6.05 -8.76
C LEU A 330 -21.55 -4.67 -8.28
N GLU A 331 -20.86 -4.62 -7.13
CA GLU A 331 -20.33 -3.36 -6.59
C GLU A 331 -19.04 -2.95 -7.29
N CYS A 332 -18.10 -3.89 -7.40
CA CYS A 332 -16.78 -3.70 -8.01
C CYS A 332 -16.37 -4.91 -8.85
N ILE A 333 -15.58 -4.66 -9.89
CA ILE A 333 -14.83 -5.67 -10.66
C ILE A 333 -13.38 -5.21 -10.72
N PHE A 334 -12.45 -6.12 -10.50
CA PHE A 334 -11.03 -5.90 -10.75
C PHE A 334 -10.49 -6.96 -11.73
N ALA A 335 -9.66 -6.51 -12.67
CA ALA A 335 -8.92 -7.34 -13.63
C ALA A 335 -7.57 -6.68 -14.00
N PRO A 336 -6.61 -7.40 -14.59
CA PRO A 336 -5.37 -6.81 -15.10
C PRO A 336 -5.57 -5.88 -16.31
N GLY A 337 -6.68 -6.02 -17.03
CA GLY A 337 -7.01 -5.22 -18.22
C GLY A 337 -8.49 -5.37 -18.60
N CYS A 338 -8.95 -4.57 -19.54
CA CYS A 338 -10.32 -4.61 -20.05
C CYS A 338 -10.31 -4.21 -21.51
N ASP A 339 -10.86 -5.07 -22.38
CA ASP A 339 -10.94 -4.80 -23.80
C ASP A 339 -11.89 -3.63 -24.09
N GLU A 340 -11.67 -2.93 -25.19
CA GLU A 340 -12.48 -1.74 -25.52
C GLU A 340 -13.98 -2.08 -25.66
N GLU A 341 -14.32 -3.19 -26.31
CA GLU A 341 -15.70 -3.68 -26.41
C GLU A 341 -16.30 -4.02 -25.03
N ALA A 342 -15.49 -4.65 -24.17
CA ALA A 342 -15.90 -5.00 -22.80
C ALA A 342 -16.19 -3.74 -21.97
N ALA A 343 -15.34 -2.73 -22.08
CA ALA A 343 -15.54 -1.43 -21.43
C ALA A 343 -16.84 -0.76 -21.88
N GLN A 344 -17.17 -0.79 -23.19
CA GLN A 344 -18.44 -0.23 -23.68
C GLN A 344 -19.68 -0.98 -23.15
N ILE A 345 -19.58 -2.29 -22.94
CA ILE A 345 -20.66 -3.09 -22.34
C ILE A 345 -20.86 -2.69 -20.87
N LEU A 346 -19.77 -2.67 -20.08
CA LEU A 346 -19.82 -2.37 -18.64
C LEU A 346 -20.24 -0.92 -18.34
N LYS A 347 -19.97 0.02 -19.26
CA LYS A 347 -20.35 1.44 -19.13
C LYS A 347 -21.85 1.67 -19.00
N LYS A 348 -22.68 0.71 -19.44
CA LYS A 348 -24.13 0.74 -19.26
C LYS A 348 -24.55 0.61 -17.78
N LYS A 349 -23.67 0.11 -16.92
CA LYS A 349 -23.86 0.03 -15.46
C LYS A 349 -23.08 1.16 -14.78
N SER A 350 -23.58 2.40 -14.87
CA SER A 350 -22.86 3.61 -14.42
C SER A 350 -22.37 3.59 -12.96
N ASN A 351 -23.01 2.81 -12.08
CA ASN A 351 -22.61 2.70 -10.67
C ASN A 351 -21.52 1.65 -10.41
N LEU A 352 -21.32 0.70 -11.32
CA LEU A 352 -20.36 -0.38 -11.20
C LEU A 352 -18.94 0.18 -11.30
N ARG A 353 -18.10 -0.10 -10.29
CA ARG A 353 -16.68 0.25 -10.36
C ARG A 353 -15.93 -0.82 -11.12
N VAL A 354 -15.16 -0.42 -12.12
CA VAL A 354 -14.26 -1.31 -12.86
C VAL A 354 -12.85 -0.80 -12.64
N LEU A 355 -12.03 -1.62 -11.98
CA LEU A 355 -10.66 -1.31 -11.63
C LEU A 355 -9.71 -2.15 -12.46
N ILE A 356 -8.67 -1.51 -12.98
CA ILE A 356 -7.60 -2.14 -13.74
C ILE A 356 -6.33 -2.05 -12.91
N LEU A 357 -5.76 -3.21 -12.59
CA LEU A 357 -4.50 -3.32 -11.87
C LEU A 357 -3.62 -4.33 -12.63
N PRO A 358 -2.76 -3.85 -13.56
CA PRO A 358 -1.99 -4.72 -14.44
C PRO A 358 -1.06 -5.69 -13.70
N ASP A 359 -0.40 -5.21 -12.63
CA ASP A 359 0.34 -6.05 -11.71
C ASP A 359 -0.46 -6.23 -10.41
N SER A 360 -1.18 -7.34 -10.36
CA SER A 360 -1.91 -7.76 -9.17
C SER A 360 -1.08 -8.62 -8.22
N THR A 361 0.13 -9.02 -8.65
CA THR A 361 0.99 -9.96 -7.93
C THR A 361 1.79 -9.30 -6.82
N GLN A 362 1.91 -7.97 -6.84
CA GLN A 362 2.57 -7.22 -5.78
C GLN A 362 1.81 -7.40 -4.45
N ARG A 363 2.52 -7.82 -3.40
CA ARG A 363 1.96 -8.08 -2.06
C ARG A 363 2.68 -7.25 -1.00
N PRO A 364 1.98 -6.82 0.06
CA PRO A 364 2.65 -6.34 1.25
C PRO A 364 3.43 -7.49 1.88
N LYS A 365 4.69 -7.27 2.25
CA LYS A 365 5.53 -8.29 2.92
C LYS A 365 5.08 -8.57 4.35
N GLU A 366 4.42 -7.59 4.97
CA GLU A 366 4.02 -7.60 6.36
C GLU A 366 2.54 -7.26 6.49
N ILE A 367 1.89 -7.86 7.50
CA ILE A 367 0.52 -7.57 7.89
C ILE A 367 0.55 -6.87 9.25
N ILE A 368 -0.14 -5.73 9.33
CA ILE A 368 -0.23 -4.91 10.55
C ILE A 368 -1.64 -5.01 11.11
N LYS A 369 -1.76 -5.33 12.40
CA LYS A 369 -3.05 -5.41 13.11
C LYS A 369 -3.05 -4.49 14.31
N GLN A 370 -3.95 -3.51 14.33
CA GLN A 370 -4.09 -2.60 15.47
C GLN A 370 -4.67 -3.33 16.70
N ILE A 371 -4.14 -3.00 17.88
CA ILE A 371 -4.64 -3.45 19.19
C ILE A 371 -4.70 -2.27 20.16
N ALA A 372 -5.37 -2.43 21.31
CA ALA A 372 -5.35 -1.41 22.34
C ALA A 372 -3.91 -1.16 22.82
N GLY A 373 -3.44 0.08 22.72
CA GLY A 373 -2.08 0.47 23.12
C GLY A 373 -0.99 0.24 22.07
N GLY A 374 -1.29 -0.25 20.86
CA GLY A 374 -0.27 -0.45 19.82
C GLY A 374 -0.75 -1.21 18.59
N PHE A 375 0.15 -1.96 17.96
CA PHE A 375 -0.14 -2.82 16.82
C PHE A 375 0.78 -4.05 16.82
N LEU A 376 0.33 -5.11 16.15
CA LEU A 376 1.08 -6.34 15.88
C LEU A 376 1.57 -6.29 14.42
N VAL A 377 2.78 -6.79 14.18
CA VAL A 377 3.35 -6.97 12.84
C VAL A 377 3.72 -8.43 12.66
N GLN A 378 3.39 -9.01 11.52
CA GLN A 378 3.80 -10.35 11.12
C GLN A 378 4.11 -10.38 9.63
N SER A 379 4.87 -11.37 9.17
CA SER A 379 5.02 -11.65 7.74
C SER A 379 3.67 -12.02 7.10
N ALA A 380 3.51 -11.68 5.82
CA ALA A 380 2.38 -12.12 5.03
C ALA A 380 2.43 -13.63 4.75
N ASP A 381 1.25 -14.25 4.66
CA ASP A 381 1.10 -15.67 4.33
C ASP A 381 1.17 -15.88 2.81
N ASP A 382 2.40 -15.86 2.29
CA ASP A 382 2.72 -15.94 0.87
C ASP A 382 3.32 -17.30 0.46
N VAL A 383 3.21 -18.31 1.33
CA VAL A 383 3.70 -19.66 1.03
C VAL A 383 3.01 -20.19 -0.22
N VAL A 384 3.82 -20.65 -1.19
CA VAL A 384 3.39 -21.34 -2.41
C VAL A 384 3.71 -22.82 -2.24
N GLU A 385 2.71 -23.63 -1.96
CA GLU A 385 2.87 -25.07 -1.72
C GLU A 385 2.80 -25.89 -3.01
N GLN A 386 3.56 -26.98 -3.04
CA GLN A 386 3.48 -28.01 -4.05
C GLN A 386 2.90 -29.29 -3.44
N SER A 387 2.03 -29.99 -4.16
CA SER A 387 1.41 -31.22 -3.67
C SER A 387 2.42 -32.35 -3.41
N THR A 388 3.63 -32.25 -3.95
CA THR A 388 4.74 -33.18 -3.68
C THR A 388 5.25 -33.14 -2.25
N ASP A 389 5.00 -32.04 -1.53
CA ASP A 389 5.42 -31.88 -0.14
C ASP A 389 4.39 -32.47 0.83
N TRP A 390 3.22 -32.86 0.32
CA TRP A 390 2.11 -33.36 1.12
C TRP A 390 2.22 -34.85 1.40
N LYS A 391 1.72 -35.24 2.58
CA LYS A 391 1.71 -36.63 3.04
C LYS A 391 0.32 -37.22 2.94
N VAL A 392 0.14 -38.24 2.12
CA VAL A 392 -1.07 -39.09 2.15
C VAL A 392 -1.01 -39.95 3.42
N VAL A 393 -1.98 -39.81 4.32
CA VAL A 393 -1.98 -40.46 5.64
C VAL A 393 -2.97 -41.62 5.75
N THR A 394 -3.87 -41.76 4.78
CA THR A 394 -4.82 -42.88 4.65
C THR A 394 -4.27 -44.01 3.78
N GLU A 395 -4.90 -45.18 3.87
CA GLU A 395 -4.58 -46.34 3.02
C GLU A 395 -4.91 -46.06 1.55
N LYS A 396 -6.09 -45.46 1.30
CA LYS A 396 -6.52 -45.05 -0.04
C LYS A 396 -5.67 -43.88 -0.52
N GLN A 397 -5.15 -44.01 -1.74
CA GLN A 397 -4.37 -42.97 -2.42
C GLN A 397 -5.29 -42.08 -3.29
N PRO A 398 -4.99 -40.77 -3.41
CA PRO A 398 -5.75 -39.88 -4.30
C PRO A 398 -5.50 -40.23 -5.77
N THR A 399 -6.51 -40.04 -6.61
CA THR A 399 -6.28 -39.93 -8.06
C THR A 399 -5.62 -38.59 -8.40
N PRO A 400 -5.00 -38.44 -9.59
CA PRO A 400 -4.47 -37.15 -10.04
C PRO A 400 -5.52 -36.03 -10.03
N GLU A 401 -6.77 -36.34 -10.38
CA GLU A 401 -7.90 -35.39 -10.36
C GLU A 401 -8.28 -35.00 -8.93
N GLU A 402 -8.35 -35.96 -8.00
CA GLU A 402 -8.57 -35.67 -6.58
C GLU A 402 -7.44 -34.81 -6.01
N LEU A 403 -6.18 -35.09 -6.35
CA LEU A 403 -5.05 -34.29 -5.88
C LEU A 403 -5.09 -32.85 -6.41
N ALA A 404 -5.45 -32.66 -7.69
CA ALA A 404 -5.65 -31.32 -8.26
C ALA A 404 -6.81 -30.58 -7.58
N GLU A 405 -7.90 -31.28 -7.28
CA GLU A 405 -9.03 -30.68 -6.56
C GLU A 405 -8.69 -30.34 -5.11
N LEU A 406 -7.92 -31.18 -4.40
CA LEU A 406 -7.42 -30.88 -3.06
C LEU A 406 -6.52 -29.65 -3.06
N MET A 407 -5.66 -29.49 -4.07
CA MET A 407 -4.85 -28.28 -4.25
C MET A 407 -5.71 -27.04 -4.47
N PHE A 408 -6.77 -27.15 -5.28
CA PHE A 408 -7.74 -26.06 -5.46
C PHE A 408 -8.43 -25.70 -4.14
N ALA A 409 -8.96 -26.69 -3.40
CA ALA A 409 -9.60 -26.48 -2.10
C ALA A 409 -8.65 -25.83 -1.08
N TRP A 410 -7.39 -26.27 -1.06
CA TRP A 410 -6.35 -25.75 -0.17
C TRP A 410 -6.03 -24.28 -0.43
N LYS A 411 -5.81 -23.93 -1.70
CA LYS A 411 -5.57 -22.54 -2.12
C LYS A 411 -6.74 -21.62 -1.75
N VAL A 412 -7.99 -22.09 -1.86
CA VAL A 412 -9.16 -21.28 -1.49
C VAL A 412 -9.30 -21.16 0.03
N VAL A 413 -9.19 -22.26 0.79
CA VAL A 413 -9.43 -22.25 2.25
C VAL A 413 -8.44 -21.36 3.00
N LYS A 414 -7.21 -21.19 2.47
CA LYS A 414 -6.19 -20.26 2.97
C LYS A 414 -6.67 -18.81 3.14
N HIS A 415 -7.70 -18.39 2.40
CA HIS A 415 -8.20 -17.01 2.41
C HIS A 415 -9.57 -16.85 3.07
N VAL A 416 -10.13 -17.93 3.63
CA VAL A 416 -11.43 -17.91 4.31
C VAL A 416 -11.21 -17.66 5.81
N LYS A 417 -12.07 -16.84 6.43
CA LYS A 417 -11.95 -16.55 7.87
C LYS A 417 -12.08 -17.82 8.71
N SER A 418 -11.22 -17.97 9.70
CA SER A 418 -11.11 -19.18 10.52
C SER A 418 -12.18 -19.26 11.62
N ASN A 419 -12.65 -20.44 12.01
CA ASN A 419 -12.33 -21.76 11.42
C ASN A 419 -12.96 -21.93 10.04
N ALA A 420 -12.17 -22.35 9.05
CA ALA A 420 -12.61 -22.42 7.66
C ALA A 420 -12.71 -23.85 7.12
N ILE A 421 -13.77 -24.08 6.34
CA ILE A 421 -13.98 -25.29 5.53
C ILE A 421 -14.42 -24.87 4.13
N VAL A 422 -13.82 -25.46 3.11
CA VAL A 422 -14.24 -25.27 1.72
C VAL A 422 -14.50 -26.63 1.10
N VAL A 423 -15.66 -26.80 0.48
CA VAL A 423 -16.02 -27.98 -0.31
C VAL A 423 -15.91 -27.61 -1.78
N THR A 424 -15.19 -28.39 -2.57
CA THR A 424 -14.98 -28.10 -3.99
C THR A 424 -15.15 -29.32 -4.88
N LYS A 425 -15.54 -29.08 -6.13
CA LYS A 425 -15.61 -30.09 -7.18
C LYS A 425 -15.44 -29.44 -8.54
N ASN A 426 -14.69 -30.08 -9.43
CA ASN A 426 -14.41 -29.59 -10.78
C ASN A 426 -13.80 -28.18 -10.80
N GLN A 427 -12.87 -27.93 -9.86
CA GLN A 427 -12.18 -26.66 -9.62
C GLN A 427 -13.15 -25.50 -9.44
N THR A 428 -14.22 -25.76 -8.68
CA THR A 428 -15.26 -24.78 -8.34
C THR A 428 -15.68 -25.02 -6.90
N THR A 429 -15.79 -23.95 -6.12
CA THR A 429 -16.33 -24.01 -4.76
C THR A 429 -17.81 -24.39 -4.80
N LEU A 430 -18.24 -25.29 -3.93
CA LEU A 430 -19.63 -25.69 -3.75
C LEU A 430 -20.20 -25.21 -2.41
N GLY A 431 -19.35 -25.05 -1.40
CA GLY A 431 -19.77 -24.56 -0.10
C GLY A 431 -18.60 -24.06 0.74
N VAL A 432 -18.84 -23.00 1.52
CA VAL A 432 -17.84 -22.32 2.33
C VAL A 432 -18.37 -22.11 3.74
N GLY A 433 -17.75 -22.79 4.70
CA GLY A 433 -18.01 -22.60 6.13
C GLY A 433 -16.98 -21.64 6.72
N ALA A 434 -17.32 -20.35 6.79
CA ALA A 434 -16.40 -19.30 7.24
C ALA A 434 -16.67 -18.86 8.70
N GLY A 435 -15.61 -18.59 9.45
CA GLY A 435 -15.63 -17.76 10.66
C GLY A 435 -16.27 -18.41 11.90
N GLN A 436 -16.29 -19.74 12.01
CA GLN A 436 -16.91 -20.40 13.17
C GLN A 436 -15.91 -20.65 14.31
N MET A 437 -16.42 -20.62 15.55
CA MET A 437 -15.62 -20.92 16.74
C MET A 437 -15.27 -22.41 16.86
N ASN A 438 -16.14 -23.29 16.36
CA ASN A 438 -15.95 -24.74 16.35
C ASN A 438 -15.86 -25.26 14.90
N ARG A 439 -15.00 -26.25 14.67
CA ARG A 439 -14.65 -26.77 13.35
C ARG A 439 -15.81 -27.50 12.68
N VAL A 440 -16.50 -28.37 13.43
CA VAL A 440 -17.62 -29.16 12.92
C VAL A 440 -18.76 -28.26 12.42
N GLY A 441 -19.00 -27.12 13.06
CA GLY A 441 -19.97 -26.12 12.60
C GLY A 441 -19.60 -25.53 11.24
N SER A 442 -18.31 -25.28 10.97
CA SER A 442 -17.86 -24.88 9.62
C SER A 442 -18.10 -26.00 8.60
N VAL A 443 -17.87 -27.26 8.98
CA VAL A 443 -18.13 -28.42 8.12
C VAL A 443 -19.61 -28.50 7.76
N GLU A 444 -20.50 -28.41 8.77
CA GLU A 444 -21.95 -28.43 8.58
C GLU A 444 -22.44 -27.30 7.67
N ILE A 445 -21.93 -26.07 7.85
CA ILE A 445 -22.29 -24.93 7.00
C ILE A 445 -21.85 -25.17 5.54
N ALA A 446 -20.60 -25.59 5.33
CA ALA A 446 -20.06 -25.82 3.99
C ALA A 446 -20.83 -26.94 3.27
N LEU A 447 -21.10 -28.05 3.95
CA LEU A 447 -21.84 -29.18 3.37
C LEU A 447 -23.31 -28.85 3.13
N LYS A 448 -23.95 -28.08 4.03
CA LYS A 448 -25.32 -27.60 3.82
C LYS A 448 -25.42 -26.71 2.59
N GLN A 449 -24.43 -25.85 2.37
CA GLN A 449 -24.38 -25.00 1.17
C GLN A 449 -24.15 -25.82 -0.09
N ALA A 450 -23.24 -26.80 -0.06
CA ALA A 450 -22.98 -27.69 -1.18
C ALA A 450 -24.19 -28.58 -1.54
N GLY A 451 -24.98 -28.98 -0.55
CA GLY A 451 -26.16 -29.81 -0.73
C GLY A 451 -25.84 -31.13 -1.45
N GLU A 452 -26.68 -31.52 -2.41
CA GLU A 452 -26.47 -32.73 -3.21
C GLU A 452 -25.18 -32.69 -4.06
N ASN A 453 -24.65 -31.49 -4.35
CA ASN A 453 -23.42 -31.36 -5.12
C ASN A 453 -22.17 -31.81 -4.34
N ALA A 454 -22.26 -31.97 -3.01
CA ALA A 454 -21.18 -32.51 -2.18
C ALA A 454 -20.80 -33.95 -2.54
N GLN A 455 -21.68 -34.71 -3.20
CA GLN A 455 -21.40 -36.09 -3.59
C GLN A 455 -20.22 -36.16 -4.56
N GLY A 456 -19.13 -36.82 -4.15
CA GLY A 456 -17.90 -36.91 -4.94
C GLY A 456 -17.09 -35.62 -4.96
N ALA A 457 -17.35 -34.69 -4.05
CA ALA A 457 -16.54 -33.49 -3.85
C ALA A 457 -15.39 -33.77 -2.87
N VAL A 458 -14.46 -32.83 -2.76
CA VAL A 458 -13.40 -32.84 -1.77
C VAL A 458 -13.57 -31.71 -0.76
N LEU A 459 -12.88 -31.81 0.37
CA LEU A 459 -12.97 -30.84 1.45
C LEU A 459 -11.57 -30.37 1.87
N GLY A 460 -11.37 -29.05 1.92
CA GLY A 460 -10.19 -28.41 2.50
C GLY A 460 -10.49 -27.78 3.85
N SER A 461 -9.59 -27.94 4.82
CA SER A 461 -9.67 -27.30 6.14
C SER A 461 -8.41 -26.51 6.46
N ASP A 462 -8.55 -25.23 6.82
CA ASP A 462 -7.41 -24.33 7.15
C ASP A 462 -6.54 -24.82 8.32
N ALA A 463 -7.08 -25.69 9.17
CA ALA A 463 -6.47 -26.20 10.38
C ALA A 463 -6.89 -27.65 10.65
N PHE A 464 -6.16 -28.34 11.54
CA PHE A 464 -6.42 -29.75 11.82
C PHE A 464 -7.82 -30.01 12.42
N PHE A 465 -8.30 -31.24 12.25
CA PHE A 465 -9.48 -31.75 12.93
C PHE A 465 -9.15 -32.20 14.37
N PRO A 466 -9.85 -31.67 15.40
CA PRO A 466 -9.59 -32.05 16.79
C PRO A 466 -10.16 -33.43 17.15
N PHE A 467 -11.18 -33.89 16.42
CA PHE A 467 -11.91 -35.16 16.62
C PHE A 467 -12.30 -35.74 15.25
N ASP A 468 -12.81 -36.99 15.24
CA ASP A 468 -13.23 -37.69 14.03
C ASP A 468 -14.61 -37.25 13.50
N ASP A 469 -15.37 -36.48 14.28
CA ASP A 469 -16.71 -35.98 13.96
C ASP A 469 -16.79 -35.29 12.59
N SER A 470 -15.82 -34.44 12.28
CA SER A 470 -15.73 -33.67 11.05
C SER A 470 -15.52 -34.58 9.83
N VAL A 471 -14.72 -35.64 9.99
CA VAL A 471 -14.47 -36.65 8.95
C VAL A 471 -15.73 -37.47 8.70
N ARG A 472 -16.40 -37.93 9.76
CA ARG A 472 -17.64 -38.71 9.64
C ARG A 472 -18.77 -37.89 9.01
N THR A 473 -18.91 -36.63 9.39
CA THR A 473 -19.89 -35.71 8.81
C THR A 473 -19.61 -35.44 7.33
N ALA A 474 -18.35 -35.23 6.94
CA ALA A 474 -17.95 -35.08 5.55
C ALA A 474 -18.25 -36.33 4.72
N ALA A 475 -17.89 -37.51 5.23
CA ALA A 475 -18.17 -38.79 4.57
C ALA A 475 -19.66 -39.04 4.37
N ALA A 476 -20.50 -38.73 5.38
CA ALA A 476 -21.95 -38.88 5.30
C ALA A 476 -22.59 -37.98 4.21
N ALA A 477 -21.95 -36.85 3.88
CA ALA A 477 -22.34 -35.96 2.79
C ALA A 477 -21.75 -36.34 1.43
N GLY A 478 -20.98 -37.44 1.35
CA GLY A 478 -20.43 -37.97 0.11
C GLY A 478 -19.08 -37.39 -0.31
N ILE A 479 -18.36 -36.72 0.60
CA ILE A 479 -16.97 -36.27 0.35
C ILE A 479 -16.04 -37.47 0.16
N THR A 480 -15.18 -37.42 -0.85
CA THR A 480 -14.26 -38.53 -1.17
C THR A 480 -12.82 -38.31 -0.70
N ALA A 481 -12.41 -37.05 -0.56
CA ALA A 481 -11.07 -36.70 -0.14
C ALA A 481 -11.04 -35.43 0.75
N ILE A 482 -10.07 -35.38 1.66
CA ILE A 482 -9.87 -34.31 2.64
C ILE A 482 -8.40 -33.85 2.61
N VAL A 483 -8.17 -32.54 2.61
CA VAL A 483 -6.85 -31.93 2.89
C VAL A 483 -6.91 -31.08 4.15
N GLN A 484 -5.93 -31.27 5.03
CA GLN A 484 -5.76 -30.51 6.28
C GLN A 484 -4.27 -30.45 6.66
N PRO A 485 -3.83 -29.63 7.65
CA PRO A 485 -2.43 -29.60 8.05
C PRO A 485 -1.94 -30.87 8.77
N GLY A 486 -2.79 -31.50 9.57
CA GLY A 486 -2.36 -32.42 10.63
C GLY A 486 -1.73 -31.70 11.83
N GLY A 487 -1.16 -32.46 12.76
CA GLY A 487 -0.50 -31.95 13.97
C GLY A 487 -1.37 -31.99 15.23
N SER A 488 -2.54 -32.63 15.19
CA SER A 488 -3.34 -32.90 16.39
C SER A 488 -2.73 -34.04 17.20
N LEU A 489 -2.84 -33.98 18.53
CA LEU A 489 -2.58 -35.15 19.39
C LEU A 489 -3.52 -36.33 19.06
N ARG A 490 -4.62 -36.06 18.35
CA ARG A 490 -5.65 -37.02 17.94
C ARG A 490 -5.73 -37.21 16.41
N ASP A 491 -4.66 -36.91 15.67
CA ASP A 491 -4.64 -37.12 14.21
C ASP A 491 -5.07 -38.56 13.83
N GLN A 492 -4.67 -39.55 14.63
CA GLN A 492 -5.01 -40.95 14.38
C GLN A 492 -6.53 -41.22 14.40
N ASP A 493 -7.31 -40.50 15.21
CA ASP A 493 -8.77 -40.66 15.25
C ASP A 493 -9.39 -40.27 13.89
N SER A 494 -8.94 -39.15 13.32
CA SER A 494 -9.36 -38.69 12.00
C SER A 494 -8.90 -39.63 10.87
N ILE A 495 -7.65 -40.12 10.94
CA ILE A 495 -7.10 -41.06 9.95
C ILE A 495 -7.87 -42.38 9.98
N ASN A 496 -8.16 -42.91 11.17
CA ASN A 496 -8.92 -44.14 11.34
C ASN A 496 -10.33 -44.01 10.77
N ALA A 497 -11.03 -42.90 11.07
CA ALA A 497 -12.36 -42.65 10.52
C ALA A 497 -12.34 -42.49 9.00
N ALA A 498 -11.33 -41.83 8.43
CA ALA A 498 -11.18 -41.71 6.99
C ALA A 498 -10.95 -43.08 6.32
N ASN A 499 -10.08 -43.92 6.89
CA ASN A 499 -9.85 -45.28 6.40
C ASN A 499 -11.10 -46.16 6.51
N GLU A 500 -11.80 -46.11 7.65
CA GLU A 500 -13.06 -46.83 7.89
C GLU A 500 -14.13 -46.50 6.84
N LEU A 501 -14.19 -45.23 6.42
CA LEU A 501 -15.20 -44.70 5.51
C LEU A 501 -14.73 -44.62 4.05
N GLY A 502 -13.49 -45.04 3.77
CA GLY A 502 -12.92 -45.07 2.41
C GLY A 502 -12.58 -43.71 1.82
N LEU A 503 -12.31 -42.70 2.65
CA LEU A 503 -11.87 -41.37 2.25
C LEU A 503 -10.36 -41.34 2.06
N VAL A 504 -9.92 -40.49 1.14
CA VAL A 504 -8.51 -40.06 1.07
C VAL A 504 -8.30 -38.93 2.06
N MET A 505 -7.20 -38.94 2.81
CA MET A 505 -6.78 -37.82 3.65
C MET A 505 -5.32 -37.46 3.41
N VAL A 506 -5.08 -36.17 3.22
CA VAL A 506 -3.76 -35.59 2.95
C VAL A 506 -3.40 -34.55 3.99
N PHE A 507 -2.19 -34.65 4.53
CA PHE A 507 -1.61 -33.70 5.48
C PHE A 507 -0.59 -32.78 4.79
N THR A 508 -0.77 -31.47 4.95
CA THR A 508 0.13 -30.45 4.36
C THR A 508 1.26 -30.04 5.30
N GLY A 509 1.07 -30.18 6.63
CA GLY A 509 2.00 -29.68 7.65
C GLY A 509 1.97 -28.16 7.85
N ILE A 510 1.12 -27.42 7.11
CA ILE A 510 1.05 -25.96 7.15
C ILE A 510 -0.38 -25.53 7.48
N ARG A 511 -0.53 -24.56 8.40
CA ARG A 511 -1.83 -24.04 8.84
C ARG A 511 -2.02 -22.60 8.38
N HIS A 512 -3.19 -22.30 7.81
CA HIS A 512 -3.51 -20.98 7.25
C HIS A 512 -4.65 -20.28 8.00
N PHE A 513 -4.42 -19.89 9.26
CA PHE A 513 -5.43 -19.14 10.01
C PHE A 513 -5.54 -17.69 9.54
N VAL A 514 -6.79 -17.23 9.37
CA VAL A 514 -7.12 -15.85 9.03
C VAL A 514 -8.21 -15.35 9.98
N HIS A 515 -7.92 -14.24 10.67
CA HIS A 515 -8.85 -13.61 11.61
C HIS A 515 -9.38 -12.27 11.12
#